data_AF-A0AA35R0V9-F1
#
_entry.id   AF-A0AA35R0V9-F1
#
_cell.length_a   1.000
_cell.length_b   1.000
_cell.length_c   1.000
_cell.angle_alpha   90.00
_cell.angle_beta   90.00
_cell.angle_gamma   90.00
#
_symmetry.space_group_name_H-M   'P 1'
#
loop_
_entity.id
_entity.type
_entity.pdbx_description
1 polymer ?
#
loop_
_entity_poly.entity_id
_entity_poly.type
_entity_poly.pdbx_seq_one_letter_code
_entity_poly.pdbx_strand_id
1 'polypeptide(L)'
;MRCFSQLSASLLAQCGESMSMDAKKAFFPHFLWLLRDVSLKMTDREGKELAPTKFLHTRVLASESGELTDLGKSLVSLFPSLECATLPIPSIKRNIIRGILEQRDKLKPAFNAAVDTLIQQVLQKVAPKKAVDGTTTVTGKALAALAAGYVEAVNRPGALPDLDQGWQAVVRLELNEVSYKLVREYEREMEEALEGKLPMEERHLLEIHQQTLKKGKECLRQDIYHVNPLHSSDEESQPLLDQLEDEIVQWSESKEDGEGKVSGGLLYRFTTQNFKKSKEHCATLLNELVKNSKVQEKVNLAMRNSDPVDITREVSEIAAEYQARAVGPAAGEILETGISELNQLSDILKKIPGQVSRVTLKTGRNSVKLYWGPPKKNPEAVEEYVVYKRVEGGEWEEAGRTDKTKLLLLSVKVFFWVPQPLYFCP
;
A
#
# COMPACT_ATOMS: atom_id res chain seq x y z
N MET A 1 -19.64 31.66 43.95
CA MET A 1 -20.71 30.64 43.87
C MET A 1 -21.36 30.53 42.50
N ARG A 2 -21.79 31.63 41.83
CA ARG A 2 -22.38 31.54 40.47
C ARG A 2 -21.50 30.82 39.45
N CYS A 3 -20.21 31.14 39.36
CA CYS A 3 -19.29 30.44 38.46
C CYS A 3 -19.16 28.95 38.76
N PHE A 4 -19.24 28.55 40.04
CA PHE A 4 -19.21 27.13 40.44
C PHE A 4 -20.50 26.40 40.11
N SER A 5 -21.65 27.06 40.27
CA SER A 5 -22.94 26.53 39.85
C SER A 5 -23.04 26.38 38.33
N GLN A 6 -22.49 27.33 37.59
CA GLN A 6 -22.39 27.25 36.13
C GLN A 6 -21.41 26.15 35.71
N LEU A 7 -20.24 26.08 36.33
CA LEU A 7 -19.26 25.02 36.08
C LEU A 7 -19.84 23.63 36.38
N SER A 8 -20.48 23.42 37.52
CA SER A 8 -21.08 22.13 37.86
C SER A 8 -22.20 21.76 36.88
N ALA A 9 -23.05 22.72 36.50
CA ALA A 9 -24.12 22.48 35.52
C ALA A 9 -23.56 22.16 34.12
N SER A 10 -22.56 22.92 33.65
CA SER A 10 -21.91 22.66 32.37
C SER A 10 -21.18 21.32 32.37
N LEU A 11 -20.42 21.00 33.41
CA LEU A 11 -19.71 19.71 33.49
C LEU A 11 -20.68 18.52 33.55
N LEU A 12 -21.77 18.64 34.31
CA LEU A 12 -22.82 17.60 34.34
C LEU A 12 -23.47 17.42 32.97
N ALA A 13 -23.74 18.50 32.25
CA ALA A 13 -24.26 18.44 30.89
C ALA A 13 -23.28 17.79 29.90
N GLN A 14 -21.97 17.96 30.11
CA GLN A 14 -20.91 17.41 29.25
C GLN A 14 -20.61 15.93 29.49
N CYS A 15 -20.92 15.39 30.66
CA CYS A 15 -20.64 13.98 30.97
C CYS A 15 -21.66 12.99 30.37
N GLY A 16 -22.73 13.48 29.75
CA GLY A 16 -23.88 12.66 29.35
C GLY A 16 -24.56 11.96 30.54
N GLU A 17 -25.74 11.39 30.30
CA GLU A 17 -26.39 10.51 31.28
C GLU A 17 -25.73 9.11 31.35
N SER A 18 -24.91 8.75 30.35
CA SER A 18 -24.31 7.42 30.18
C SER A 18 -23.02 7.16 30.99
N MET A 19 -22.27 8.20 31.39
CA MET A 19 -21.04 7.98 32.16
C MET A 19 -21.33 7.58 33.62
N SER A 20 -20.76 6.44 34.03
CA SER A 20 -20.84 5.96 35.41
C SER A 20 -20.16 6.93 36.39
N MET A 21 -20.56 6.88 37.67
CA MET A 21 -19.94 7.69 38.72
C MET A 21 -18.44 7.42 38.89
N ASP A 22 -18.00 6.18 38.67
CA ASP A 22 -16.60 5.81 38.75
C ASP A 22 -15.80 6.34 37.55
N ALA A 23 -16.38 6.32 36.35
CA ALA A 23 -15.76 6.92 35.16
C ALA A 23 -15.63 8.45 35.30
N LYS A 24 -16.66 9.11 35.86
CA LYS A 24 -16.62 10.56 36.15
C LYS A 24 -15.47 10.87 37.11
N LYS A 25 -15.36 10.15 38.23
CA LYS A 25 -14.25 10.34 39.16
C LYS A 25 -12.90 10.03 38.52
N ALA A 26 -12.76 8.94 37.76
CA ALA A 26 -11.50 8.62 37.09
C ALA A 26 -11.05 9.71 36.10
N PHE A 27 -12.02 10.36 35.42
CA PHE A 27 -11.74 11.42 34.44
C PHE A 27 -11.46 12.78 35.08
N PHE A 28 -12.25 13.21 36.06
CA PHE A 28 -12.10 14.55 36.66
C PHE A 28 -10.87 14.66 37.56
N PRO A 29 -10.17 15.82 37.56
CA PRO A 29 -9.03 16.02 38.42
C PRO A 29 -9.45 16.11 39.90
N HIS A 30 -8.50 15.92 40.80
CA HIS A 30 -8.68 16.30 42.20
C HIS A 30 -8.98 17.80 42.30
N PHE A 31 -10.03 18.17 43.02
CA PHE A 31 -10.40 19.56 43.23
C PHE A 31 -9.77 20.11 44.51
N LEU A 32 -9.01 21.20 44.39
CA LEU A 32 -8.42 21.92 45.52
C LEU A 32 -8.87 23.38 45.51
N TRP A 33 -9.64 23.78 46.52
CA TRP A 33 -9.98 25.17 46.76
C TRP A 33 -8.88 25.87 47.55
N LEU A 34 -8.12 26.73 46.89
CA LEU A 34 -7.14 27.57 47.56
C LEU A 34 -7.76 28.91 48.00
N LEU A 35 -7.93 29.10 49.30
CA LEU A 35 -8.37 30.37 49.88
C LEU A 35 -7.14 31.23 50.21
N ARG A 36 -6.99 32.34 49.51
CA ARG A 36 -5.90 33.30 49.70
C ARG A 36 -6.30 34.38 50.71
N ASP A 37 -5.30 34.95 51.38
CA ASP A 37 -5.45 36.10 52.27
C ASP A 37 -6.47 35.89 53.40
N VAL A 38 -6.53 34.65 53.90
CA VAL A 38 -7.52 34.26 54.90
C VAL A 38 -7.24 34.97 56.22
N SER A 39 -8.23 35.72 56.68
CA SER A 39 -8.30 36.34 58.00
C SER A 39 -9.42 35.77 58.87
N LEU A 40 -10.31 34.96 58.28
CA LEU A 40 -11.41 34.30 58.96
C LEU A 40 -10.90 33.12 59.79
N LYS A 41 -11.34 33.03 61.05
CA LYS A 41 -11.19 31.80 61.85
C LYS A 41 -12.22 30.78 61.39
N MET A 42 -11.77 29.63 60.92
CA MET A 42 -12.64 28.55 60.46
C MET A 42 -13.13 27.76 61.68
N THR A 43 -14.37 27.99 62.11
CA THR A 43 -14.97 27.29 63.24
C THR A 43 -16.24 26.55 62.86
N ASP A 44 -16.61 25.55 63.66
CA ASP A 44 -17.91 24.93 63.61
C ASP A 44 -18.99 25.83 64.24
N ARG A 45 -20.21 25.28 64.38
CA ARG A 45 -21.36 26.00 64.95
C ARG A 45 -21.23 26.23 66.46
N GLU A 46 -20.35 25.50 67.12
CA GLU A 46 -20.07 25.60 68.55
C GLU A 46 -18.83 26.48 68.82
N GLY A 47 -18.20 27.02 67.77
CA GLY A 47 -17.03 27.90 67.85
C GLY A 47 -15.69 27.17 67.93
N LYS A 48 -15.66 25.84 67.75
CA LYS A 48 -14.43 25.04 67.74
C LYS A 48 -13.75 25.12 66.38
N GLU A 49 -12.43 25.22 66.37
CA GLU A 49 -11.64 25.33 65.15
C GLU A 49 -11.76 24.08 64.25
N LEU A 50 -11.92 24.32 62.96
CA LEU A 50 -12.06 23.32 61.91
C LEU A 50 -10.92 23.41 60.91
N ALA A 51 -10.45 22.24 60.47
CA ALA A 51 -9.58 22.16 59.31
C ALA A 51 -10.30 22.72 58.05
N PRO A 52 -9.58 23.36 57.11
CA PRO A 52 -10.20 24.03 55.97
C PRO A 52 -11.10 23.15 55.12
N THR A 53 -10.70 21.92 54.82
CA THR A 53 -11.52 20.96 54.08
C THR A 53 -12.83 20.65 54.82
N LYS A 54 -12.76 20.43 56.15
CA LYS A 54 -13.96 20.18 56.95
C LYS A 54 -14.89 21.38 56.99
N PHE A 55 -14.34 22.59 57.06
CA PHE A 55 -15.10 23.83 56.96
C PHE A 55 -15.82 23.96 55.60
N LEU A 56 -15.13 23.67 54.49
CA LEU A 56 -15.73 23.66 53.14
C LEU A 56 -16.96 22.74 53.09
N HIS A 57 -16.83 21.49 53.53
CA HIS A 57 -17.92 20.51 53.47
C HIS A 57 -19.10 20.86 54.39
N THR A 58 -18.82 21.31 55.62
CA THR A 58 -19.86 21.45 56.67
C THR A 58 -20.46 22.85 56.80
N ARG A 59 -19.80 23.89 56.25
CA ARG A 59 -20.24 25.29 56.38
C ARG A 59 -20.50 25.97 55.05
N VAL A 60 -19.79 25.59 53.99
CA VAL A 60 -19.91 26.24 52.67
C VAL A 60 -20.80 25.45 51.72
N LEU A 61 -20.65 24.13 51.70
CA LEU A 61 -21.39 23.24 50.80
C LEU A 61 -22.66 22.65 51.42
N ALA A 62 -22.79 22.71 52.75
CA ALA A 62 -23.94 22.25 53.49
C ALA A 62 -24.89 23.40 53.87
N SER A 63 -26.17 23.09 53.95
CA SER A 63 -27.22 23.98 54.43
C SER A 63 -27.14 24.17 55.96
N GLU A 64 -28.02 25.01 56.50
CA GLU A 64 -28.19 25.16 57.94
C GLU A 64 -28.71 23.88 58.61
N SER A 65 -29.35 22.95 57.90
CA SER A 65 -29.70 21.63 58.46
C SER A 65 -28.51 20.66 58.52
N GLY A 66 -27.38 21.00 57.87
CA GLY A 66 -26.18 20.15 57.82
C GLY A 66 -26.15 19.20 56.62
N GLU A 67 -27.19 19.20 55.80
CA GLU A 67 -27.24 18.43 54.54
C GLU A 67 -26.52 19.17 53.41
N LEU A 68 -25.90 18.44 52.48
CA LEU A 68 -25.29 19.05 51.30
C LEU A 68 -26.36 19.76 50.45
N THR A 69 -26.06 21.01 50.08
CA THR A 69 -26.82 21.75 49.05
C THR A 69 -26.71 21.04 47.70
N ASP A 70 -27.58 21.37 46.74
CA ASP A 70 -27.53 20.77 45.40
C ASP A 70 -26.17 20.99 44.71
N LEU A 71 -25.57 22.17 44.93
CA LEU A 71 -24.20 22.45 44.50
C LEU A 71 -23.18 21.56 45.22
N GLY A 72 -23.31 21.40 46.54
CA GLY A 72 -22.46 20.51 47.34
C GLY A 72 -22.52 19.07 46.84
N LYS A 73 -23.73 18.53 46.62
CA LYS A 73 -23.95 17.19 46.06
C LYS A 73 -23.29 17.06 44.69
N SER A 74 -23.46 18.06 43.81
CA SER A 74 -22.89 18.07 42.46
C SER A 74 -21.37 18.09 42.46
N LEU A 75 -20.73 18.89 43.31
CA LEU A 75 -19.27 18.95 43.38
C LEU A 75 -18.67 17.66 43.96
N VAL A 76 -19.29 17.11 45.00
CA VAL A 76 -18.84 15.85 45.62
C VAL A 76 -19.03 14.66 44.68
N SER A 77 -20.04 14.70 43.80
CA SER A 77 -20.26 13.61 42.84
C SER A 77 -19.30 13.64 41.65
N LEU A 78 -18.91 14.83 41.18
CA LEU A 78 -18.05 15.00 40.00
C LEU A 78 -16.57 14.67 40.26
N PHE A 79 -16.00 15.13 41.39
CA PHE A 79 -14.57 15.07 41.64
C PHE A 79 -14.18 13.90 42.57
N PRO A 80 -13.03 13.22 42.33
CA PRO A 80 -12.52 12.18 43.24
C PRO A 80 -12.30 12.66 44.67
N SER A 81 -11.83 13.90 44.78
CA SER A 81 -11.62 14.56 46.06
C SER A 81 -11.95 16.04 45.94
N LEU A 82 -12.53 16.58 47.01
CA LEU A 82 -12.88 17.98 47.14
C LEU A 82 -12.24 18.53 48.41
N GLU A 83 -11.12 19.24 48.24
CA GLU A 83 -10.26 19.71 49.33
C GLU A 83 -10.18 21.22 49.40
N CYS A 84 -9.76 21.74 50.55
CA CYS A 84 -9.54 23.16 50.77
C CYS A 84 -8.22 23.37 51.47
N ALA A 85 -7.46 24.36 51.00
CA ALA A 85 -6.24 24.85 51.62
C ALA A 85 -6.33 26.36 51.82
N THR A 86 -5.64 26.86 52.82
CA THR A 86 -5.61 28.30 53.14
C THR A 86 -4.21 28.84 53.05
N LEU A 87 -4.09 30.07 52.57
CA LEU A 87 -2.86 30.85 52.68
C LEU A 87 -3.14 32.14 53.45
N PRO A 88 -2.32 32.45 54.47
CA PRO A 88 -2.45 33.71 55.20
C PRO A 88 -2.01 34.88 54.31
N ILE A 89 -2.26 36.10 54.77
CA ILE A 89 -1.83 37.32 54.06
C ILE A 89 -0.29 37.34 53.97
N PRO A 90 0.31 37.43 52.77
CA PRO A 90 1.76 37.29 52.56
C PRO A 90 2.59 38.42 53.19
N SER A 91 2.06 39.65 53.17
CA SER A 91 2.63 40.82 53.84
C SER A 91 1.56 41.91 53.99
N ILE A 92 1.73 42.83 54.94
CA ILE A 92 0.90 44.04 55.04
C ILE A 92 1.49 45.23 54.24
N LYS A 93 2.75 45.10 53.79
CA LYS A 93 3.49 46.16 53.11
C LYS A 93 3.32 46.03 51.59
N ARG A 94 2.67 47.01 50.94
CA ARG A 94 2.40 46.97 49.50
C ARG A 94 3.66 46.86 48.63
N ASN A 95 4.76 47.51 49.02
CA ASN A 95 6.03 47.44 48.29
C ASN A 95 6.62 46.02 48.26
N ILE A 96 6.35 45.21 49.28
CA ILE A 96 6.75 43.81 49.32
C ILE A 96 5.86 42.96 48.42
N ILE A 97 4.54 43.18 48.47
CA ILE A 97 3.58 42.46 47.60
C ILE A 97 3.85 42.75 46.12
N ARG A 98 4.17 44.00 45.76
CA ARG A 98 4.46 44.39 44.37
C ARG A 98 5.68 43.67 43.79
N GLY A 99 6.66 43.34 44.63
CA GLY A 99 7.87 42.60 44.26
C GLY A 99 7.93 41.20 44.87
N ILE A 100 6.79 40.51 44.98
CA ILE A 100 6.67 39.27 45.78
C ILE A 100 7.65 38.16 45.36
N LEU A 101 7.97 38.06 44.05
CA LEU A 101 8.89 37.06 43.51
C LEU A 101 10.34 37.30 43.98
N GLU A 102 10.77 38.56 44.00
CA GLU A 102 12.14 38.98 44.36
C GLU A 102 12.32 39.17 45.86
N GLN A 103 11.23 39.17 46.63
CA GLN A 103 11.21 39.52 48.04
C GLN A 103 10.67 38.39 48.93
N ARG A 104 10.86 37.13 48.52
CA ARG A 104 10.37 35.94 49.24
C ARG A 104 10.80 35.92 50.71
N ASP A 105 12.05 36.33 50.99
CA ASP A 105 12.60 36.38 52.36
C ASP A 105 11.98 37.47 53.24
N LYS A 106 11.29 38.44 52.62
CA LYS A 106 10.59 39.55 53.30
C LYS A 106 9.10 39.25 53.51
N LEU A 107 8.61 38.09 53.06
CA LEU A 107 7.25 37.63 53.32
C LEU A 107 7.13 37.08 54.74
N LYS A 108 5.90 37.00 55.25
CA LYS A 108 5.66 36.38 56.56
C LYS A 108 6.14 34.93 56.54
N PRO A 109 6.93 34.47 57.53
CA PRO A 109 7.38 33.08 57.60
C PRO A 109 6.23 32.06 57.55
N ALA A 110 5.12 32.37 58.23
CA ALA A 110 3.90 31.54 58.19
C ALA A 110 3.29 31.40 56.79
N PHE A 111 3.42 32.42 55.92
CA PHE A 111 2.99 32.33 54.53
C PHE A 111 3.90 31.39 53.74
N ASN A 112 5.23 31.56 53.86
CA ASN A 112 6.18 30.70 53.17
C ASN A 112 6.01 29.23 53.58
N ALA A 113 5.88 28.95 54.88
CA ALA A 113 5.63 27.61 55.39
C ALA A 113 4.30 27.01 54.89
N ALA A 114 3.24 27.82 54.78
CA ALA A 114 1.96 27.38 54.24
C ALA A 114 2.03 27.09 52.73
N VAL A 115 2.80 27.88 51.97
CA VAL A 115 3.08 27.62 50.54
C VAL A 115 3.86 26.33 50.36
N ASP A 116 4.92 26.10 51.17
CA ASP A 116 5.71 24.87 51.08
C ASP A 116 4.84 23.64 51.41
N THR A 117 3.98 23.73 52.44
CA THR A 117 3.00 22.69 52.78
C THR A 117 2.03 22.44 51.62
N LEU A 118 1.50 23.49 50.99
CA LEU A 118 0.61 23.39 49.84
C LEU A 118 1.28 22.69 48.65
N ILE A 119 2.54 23.02 48.35
CA ILE A 119 3.30 22.39 47.28
C ILE A 119 3.45 20.88 47.56
N GLN A 120 3.82 20.51 48.78
CA GLN A 120 3.92 19.10 49.17
C GLN A 120 2.57 18.36 49.04
N GLN A 121 1.48 18.98 49.48
CA GLN A 121 0.13 18.42 49.32
C GLN A 121 -0.25 18.19 47.86
N VAL A 122 0.06 19.15 46.97
CA VAL A 122 -0.20 19.01 45.53
C VAL A 122 0.63 17.88 44.95
N LEU A 123 1.95 17.88 45.19
CA LEU A 123 2.87 16.88 44.64
C LEU A 123 2.53 15.44 45.07
N GLN A 124 2.02 15.25 46.29
CA GLN A 124 1.57 13.94 46.78
C GLN A 124 0.33 13.40 46.07
N LYS A 125 -0.41 14.25 45.36
CA LYS A 125 -1.70 13.91 44.72
C LYS A 125 -1.72 14.07 43.22
N VAL A 126 -0.66 14.62 42.63
CA VAL A 126 -0.54 14.68 41.17
C VAL A 126 -0.52 13.26 40.63
N ALA A 127 -1.43 12.99 39.70
CA ALA A 127 -1.50 11.74 38.96
C ALA A 127 -1.50 12.05 37.45
N PRO A 128 -1.02 11.13 36.61
CA PRO A 128 -1.19 11.25 35.16
C PRO A 128 -2.66 11.41 34.80
N LYS A 129 -2.97 12.33 33.88
CA LYS A 129 -4.33 12.54 33.40
C LYS A 129 -4.84 11.26 32.73
N LYS A 130 -6.01 10.78 33.17
CA LYS A 130 -6.70 9.65 32.56
C LYS A 130 -7.68 10.10 31.49
N ALA A 131 -7.89 9.22 30.51
CA ALA A 131 -8.91 9.37 29.49
C ALA A 131 -10.30 9.09 30.06
N VAL A 132 -11.33 9.22 29.22
CA VAL A 132 -12.74 9.02 29.61
C VAL A 132 -13.00 7.57 30.06
N ASP A 133 -12.22 6.62 29.56
CA ASP A 133 -12.25 5.21 29.97
C ASP A 133 -11.73 4.94 31.39
N GLY A 134 -11.10 5.93 32.02
CA GLY A 134 -10.52 5.86 33.36
C GLY A 134 -9.23 5.03 33.47
N THR A 135 -8.78 4.35 32.43
CA THR A 135 -7.63 3.44 32.45
C THR A 135 -6.47 3.99 31.63
N THR A 136 -6.75 4.52 30.45
CA THR A 136 -5.77 5.03 29.49
C THR A 136 -5.16 6.33 29.98
N THR A 137 -3.84 6.43 29.89
CA THR A 137 -3.11 7.65 30.29
C THR A 137 -2.99 8.58 29.10
N VAL A 138 -3.40 9.84 29.26
CA VAL A 138 -3.35 10.84 28.20
C VAL A 138 -1.89 11.23 27.95
N THR A 139 -1.40 10.92 26.76
CA THR A 139 -0.08 11.32 26.26
C THR A 139 -0.07 12.79 25.84
N GLY A 140 1.10 13.37 25.58
CA GLY A 140 1.20 14.75 25.08
C GLY A 140 0.47 14.97 23.74
N LYS A 141 0.53 13.97 22.85
CA LYS A 141 -0.18 13.99 21.56
C LYS A 141 -1.70 13.92 21.76
N ALA A 142 -2.18 12.99 22.60
CA ALA A 142 -3.58 12.90 22.97
C ALA A 142 -4.10 14.19 23.62
N LEU A 143 -3.29 14.83 24.46
CA LEU A 143 -3.62 16.12 25.08
C LEU A 143 -3.77 17.23 24.04
N ALA A 144 -2.90 17.29 23.03
CA ALA A 144 -2.98 18.26 21.95
C ALA A 144 -4.27 18.06 21.11
N ALA A 145 -4.63 16.81 20.82
CA ALA A 145 -5.87 16.48 20.12
C ALA A 145 -7.13 16.86 20.93
N LEU A 146 -7.15 16.55 22.23
CA LEU A 146 -8.23 16.97 23.15
C LEU A 146 -8.35 18.50 23.18
N ALA A 147 -7.23 19.22 23.29
CA ALA A 147 -7.22 20.68 23.32
C ALA A 147 -7.78 21.26 22.02
N ALA A 148 -7.39 20.73 20.85
CA ALA A 148 -7.91 21.15 19.56
C ALA A 148 -9.43 20.92 19.46
N GLY A 149 -9.90 19.72 19.83
CA GLY A 149 -11.33 19.37 19.79
C GLY A 149 -12.18 20.22 20.74
N TYR A 150 -11.69 20.48 21.97
CA TYR A 150 -12.41 21.34 22.91
C TYR A 150 -12.42 22.81 22.46
N VAL A 151 -11.32 23.34 21.92
CA VAL A 151 -11.28 24.71 21.39
C VAL A 151 -12.24 24.86 20.21
N GLU A 152 -12.28 23.88 19.30
CA GLU A 152 -13.22 23.88 18.19
C GLU A 152 -14.68 23.87 18.69
N ALA A 153 -14.99 23.02 19.67
CA ALA A 153 -16.33 22.96 20.26
C ALA A 153 -16.72 24.27 20.96
N VAL A 154 -15.83 24.87 21.76
CA VAL A 154 -16.08 26.16 22.44
C VAL A 154 -16.32 27.30 21.43
N ASN A 155 -15.65 27.27 20.28
CA ASN A 155 -15.81 28.31 19.26
C ASN A 155 -17.10 28.19 18.45
N ARG A 156 -17.88 27.10 18.62
CA ARG A 156 -19.19 26.93 17.96
C ARG A 156 -20.30 27.57 18.82
N PRO A 157 -21.09 28.52 18.28
CA PRO A 157 -22.14 29.18 19.04
C PRO A 157 -23.13 28.17 19.64
N GLY A 158 -23.32 28.22 20.96
CA GLY A 158 -24.26 27.36 21.69
C GLY A 158 -23.82 25.91 21.89
N ALA A 159 -22.62 25.52 21.45
CA ALA A 159 -22.09 24.18 21.68
C ALA A 159 -21.36 24.09 23.03
N LEU A 160 -21.60 23.00 23.75
CA LEU A 160 -20.78 22.60 24.90
C LEU A 160 -19.80 21.52 24.44
N PRO A 161 -18.52 21.58 24.85
CA PRO A 161 -17.55 20.53 24.57
C PRO A 161 -18.01 19.19 25.16
N ASP A 162 -18.34 18.23 24.29
CA ASP A 162 -18.66 16.86 24.70
C ASP A 162 -17.35 16.10 24.99
N LEU A 163 -17.25 15.53 26.20
CA LEU A 163 -16.08 14.78 26.63
C LEU A 163 -15.87 13.52 25.79
N ASP A 164 -16.95 12.87 25.38
CA ASP A 164 -16.90 11.65 24.58
C ASP A 164 -16.44 11.98 23.15
N GLN A 165 -17.03 12.98 22.51
CA GLN A 165 -16.61 13.40 21.16
C GLN A 165 -15.14 13.83 21.09
N GLY A 166 -14.65 14.54 22.12
CA GLY A 166 -13.24 14.91 22.23
C GLY A 166 -12.34 13.69 22.32
N TRP A 167 -12.73 12.67 23.09
CA TRP A 167 -11.97 11.42 23.21
C TRP A 167 -12.02 10.59 21.92
N GLN A 168 -13.18 10.49 21.27
CA GLN A 168 -13.33 9.80 19.99
C GLN A 168 -12.43 10.40 18.89
N ALA A 169 -12.18 11.71 18.92
CA ALA A 169 -11.21 12.34 18.03
C ALA A 169 -9.77 11.88 18.28
N VAL A 170 -9.38 11.69 19.55
CA VAL A 170 -8.08 11.13 19.91
C VAL A 170 -7.97 9.68 19.44
N VAL A 171 -8.97 8.87 19.73
CA VAL A 171 -9.02 7.46 19.30
C VAL A 171 -8.81 7.36 17.79
N ARG A 172 -9.57 8.13 16.98
CA ARG A 172 -9.41 8.13 15.52
C ARG A 172 -7.99 8.50 15.06
N LEU A 173 -7.37 9.49 15.71
CA LEU A 173 -5.99 9.89 15.39
C LEU A 173 -4.97 8.79 15.69
N GLU A 174 -5.11 8.11 16.82
CA GLU A 174 -4.24 6.98 17.19
C GLU A 174 -4.46 5.78 16.24
N LEU A 175 -5.71 5.44 15.93
CA LEU A 175 -6.05 4.33 15.03
C LEU A 175 -5.58 4.56 13.59
N ASN A 176 -5.64 5.80 13.09
CA ASN A 176 -5.07 6.13 11.79
C ASN A 176 -3.55 5.92 11.75
N GLU A 177 -2.83 6.25 12.82
CA GLU A 177 -1.39 6.00 12.89
C GLU A 177 -1.05 4.52 12.96
N VAL A 178 -1.84 3.75 13.71
CA VAL A 178 -1.73 2.28 13.73
C VAL A 178 -1.91 1.73 12.32
N SER A 179 -2.94 2.18 11.59
CA SER A 179 -3.16 1.77 10.19
C SER A 179 -1.95 2.09 9.29
N TYR A 180 -1.46 3.33 9.30
CA TYR A 180 -0.27 3.72 8.52
C TYR A 180 1.00 2.93 8.87
N LYS A 181 1.16 2.56 10.14
CA LYS A 181 2.27 1.73 10.58
C LYS A 181 2.16 0.33 10.00
N LEU A 182 0.96 -0.27 10.04
CA LEU A 182 0.72 -1.62 9.54
C LEU A 182 0.84 -1.74 8.02
N VAL A 183 0.40 -0.72 7.26
CA VAL A 183 0.62 -0.68 5.80
C VAL A 183 2.12 -0.72 5.48
N ARG A 184 2.94 0.04 6.22
CA ARG A 184 4.40 0.04 6.05
C ARG A 184 5.04 -1.27 6.49
N GLU A 185 4.54 -1.90 7.55
CA GLU A 185 5.02 -3.22 7.98
C GLU A 185 4.67 -4.29 6.95
N TYR A 186 3.46 -4.27 6.40
CA TYR A 186 3.05 -5.13 5.30
C TYR A 186 3.97 -4.95 4.08
N GLU A 187 4.23 -3.70 3.66
CA GLU A 187 5.11 -3.39 2.53
C GLU A 187 6.51 -3.98 2.74
N ARG A 188 7.11 -3.73 3.90
CA ARG A 188 8.44 -4.24 4.27
C ARG A 188 8.48 -5.77 4.29
N GLU A 189 7.49 -6.43 4.89
CA GLU A 189 7.44 -7.89 4.96
C GLU A 189 7.26 -8.54 3.58
N MET A 190 6.46 -7.93 2.71
CA MET A 190 6.34 -8.37 1.32
C MET A 190 7.67 -8.19 0.55
N GLU A 191 8.36 -7.06 0.73
CA GLU A 191 9.66 -6.82 0.09
C GLU A 191 10.71 -7.86 0.53
N GLU A 192 10.85 -8.09 1.84
CA GLU A 192 11.75 -9.10 2.41
C GLU A 192 11.39 -10.52 1.95
N ALA A 193 10.10 -10.84 1.90
CA ALA A 193 9.64 -12.16 1.48
C ALA A 193 9.88 -12.43 -0.02
N LEU A 194 9.88 -11.40 -0.87
CA LEU A 194 10.02 -11.51 -2.32
C LEU A 194 11.45 -11.24 -2.83
N GLU A 195 12.35 -10.77 -1.96
CA GLU A 195 13.73 -10.46 -2.32
C GLU A 195 14.44 -11.67 -2.96
N GLY A 196 14.96 -11.47 -4.17
CA GLY A 196 15.68 -12.50 -4.93
C GLY A 196 14.83 -13.67 -5.46
N LYS A 197 13.51 -13.71 -5.20
CA LYS A 197 12.64 -14.85 -5.59
C LYS A 197 11.85 -14.61 -6.87
N LEU A 198 11.74 -13.36 -7.33
CA LEU A 198 11.01 -13.03 -8.56
C LEU A 198 11.86 -13.33 -9.81
N PRO A 199 11.28 -13.90 -10.89
CA PRO A 199 9.86 -14.19 -11.05
C PRO A 199 9.41 -15.51 -10.40
N MET A 200 8.12 -15.57 -10.05
CA MET A 200 7.49 -16.76 -9.45
C MET A 200 6.05 -16.93 -9.92
N GLU A 201 5.50 -18.11 -9.71
CA GLU A 201 4.07 -18.40 -9.94
C GLU A 201 3.18 -17.46 -9.12
N GLU A 202 2.12 -16.94 -9.75
CA GLU A 202 1.22 -15.95 -9.13
C GLU A 202 0.55 -16.49 -7.86
N ARG A 203 0.17 -17.78 -7.86
CA ARG A 203 -0.37 -18.46 -6.66
C ARG A 203 0.52 -18.32 -5.43
N HIS A 204 1.84 -18.46 -5.58
CA HIS A 204 2.77 -18.38 -4.45
C HIS A 204 2.93 -16.94 -3.96
N LEU A 205 2.87 -15.96 -4.87
CA LEU A 205 2.87 -14.54 -4.50
C LEU A 205 1.61 -14.20 -3.70
N LEU A 206 0.44 -14.68 -4.14
CA LEU A 206 -0.83 -14.49 -3.45
C LEU A 206 -0.87 -15.20 -2.09
N GLU A 207 -0.26 -16.39 -1.95
CA GLU A 207 -0.11 -17.08 -0.66
C GLU A 207 0.72 -16.24 0.33
N ILE A 208 1.84 -15.67 -0.11
CA ILE A 208 2.66 -14.76 0.72
C ILE A 208 1.83 -13.54 1.13
N HIS A 209 1.15 -12.90 0.17
CA HIS A 209 0.26 -11.78 0.44
C HIS A 209 -0.81 -12.12 1.50
N GLN A 210 -1.51 -13.25 1.35
CA GLN A 210 -2.55 -13.67 2.29
C GLN A 210 -2.00 -13.89 3.70
N GLN A 211 -0.80 -14.47 3.83
CA GLN A 211 -0.15 -14.67 5.12
C GLN A 211 0.24 -13.34 5.77
N THR A 212 0.89 -12.44 5.01
CA THR A 212 1.30 -11.13 5.51
C THR A 212 0.10 -10.27 5.89
N LEU A 213 -0.95 -10.27 5.06
CA LEU A 213 -2.19 -9.54 5.33
C LEU A 213 -2.90 -10.09 6.58
N LYS A 214 -3.00 -11.42 6.72
CA LYS A 214 -3.61 -12.05 7.90
C LYS A 214 -2.88 -11.64 9.19
N LYS A 215 -1.54 -11.63 9.16
CA LYS A 215 -0.72 -11.16 10.28
C LYS A 215 -0.98 -9.69 10.59
N GLY A 216 -0.99 -8.82 9.58
CA GLY A 216 -1.30 -7.39 9.75
C GLY A 216 -2.67 -7.14 10.37
N LYS A 217 -3.71 -7.87 9.94
CA LYS A 217 -5.06 -7.78 10.52
C LYS A 217 -5.10 -8.19 12.00
N GLU A 218 -4.35 -9.22 12.38
CA GLU A 218 -4.26 -9.65 13.79
C GLU A 218 -3.57 -8.59 14.64
N CYS A 219 -2.46 -8.00 14.16
CA CYS A 219 -1.80 -6.89 14.82
C CYS A 219 -2.72 -5.67 14.96
N LEU A 220 -3.50 -5.34 13.93
CA LEU A 220 -4.48 -4.24 13.98
C LEU A 220 -5.50 -4.45 15.10
N ARG A 221 -6.07 -5.66 15.22
CA ARG A 221 -7.04 -5.96 16.28
C ARG A 221 -6.45 -5.76 17.68
N GLN A 222 -5.21 -6.20 17.88
CA GLN A 222 -4.51 -6.03 19.16
C GLN A 222 -4.24 -4.55 19.47
N ASP A 223 -3.76 -3.79 18.48
CA ASP A 223 -3.48 -2.36 18.66
C ASP A 223 -4.78 -1.55 18.87
N ILE A 224 -5.89 -1.89 18.18
CA ILE A 224 -7.21 -1.27 18.42
C ILE A 224 -7.65 -1.50 19.86
N TYR A 225 -7.54 -2.73 20.36
CA TYR A 225 -7.90 -3.06 21.74
C TYR A 225 -7.10 -2.24 22.75
N HIS A 226 -5.81 -2.01 22.50
CA HIS A 226 -4.96 -1.18 23.35
C HIS A 226 -5.32 0.31 23.31
N VAL A 227 -5.76 0.82 22.16
CA VAL A 227 -6.13 2.24 21.99
C VAL A 227 -7.53 2.53 22.53
N ASN A 228 -8.47 1.59 22.39
CA ASN A 228 -9.86 1.81 22.80
C ASN A 228 -10.51 0.55 23.42
N PRO A 229 -10.18 0.19 24.68
CA PRO A 229 -10.66 -1.03 25.32
C PRO A 229 -12.18 -1.10 25.52
N LEU A 230 -12.88 0.05 25.56
CA LEU A 230 -14.33 0.11 25.83
C LEU A 230 -15.20 -0.04 24.58
N HIS A 231 -14.61 0.14 23.40
CA HIS A 231 -15.29 0.14 22.11
C HIS A 231 -14.61 -0.79 21.11
N SER A 232 -13.84 -1.76 21.60
CA SER A 232 -13.14 -2.75 20.78
C SER A 232 -14.08 -3.84 20.24
N SER A 233 -15.35 -3.54 19.99
CA SER A 233 -16.24 -4.50 19.34
C SER A 233 -15.73 -4.77 17.92
N ASP A 234 -15.94 -5.99 17.43
CA ASP A 234 -15.57 -6.33 16.06
C ASP A 234 -16.27 -5.39 15.04
N GLU A 235 -17.47 -4.89 15.37
CA GLU A 235 -18.24 -3.97 14.52
C GLU A 235 -17.58 -2.59 14.36
N GLU A 236 -16.97 -2.02 15.41
CA GLU A 236 -16.27 -0.73 15.32
C GLU A 236 -14.87 -0.87 14.71
N SER A 237 -14.29 -2.07 14.79
CA SER A 237 -12.97 -2.37 14.22
C SER A 237 -13.01 -2.68 12.72
N GLN A 238 -14.16 -3.14 12.22
CA GLN A 238 -14.33 -3.57 10.83
C GLN A 238 -14.05 -2.47 9.80
N PRO A 239 -14.55 -1.21 9.94
CA PRO A 239 -14.28 -0.16 8.97
C PRO A 239 -12.80 0.18 8.82
N LEU A 240 -12.03 0.04 9.91
CA LEU A 240 -10.57 0.27 9.90
C LEU A 240 -9.83 -0.89 9.23
N LEU A 241 -10.30 -2.13 9.45
CA LEU A 241 -9.79 -3.29 8.74
C LEU A 241 -10.07 -3.18 7.24
N ASP A 242 -11.28 -2.75 6.86
CA ASP A 242 -11.66 -2.53 5.46
C ASP A 242 -10.78 -1.43 4.83
N GLN A 243 -10.57 -0.30 5.53
CA GLN A 243 -9.68 0.77 5.05
C GLN A 243 -8.24 0.28 4.86
N LEU A 244 -7.71 -0.52 5.80
CA LEU A 244 -6.38 -1.12 5.69
C LEU A 244 -6.28 -2.03 4.46
N GLU A 245 -7.31 -2.87 4.24
CA GLU A 245 -7.37 -3.75 3.09
C GLU A 245 -7.41 -2.97 1.77
N ASP A 246 -8.22 -1.91 1.69
CA ASP A 246 -8.35 -1.05 0.51
C ASP A 246 -7.04 -0.34 0.14
N GLU A 247 -6.20 0.01 1.14
CA GLU A 247 -4.86 0.55 0.89
C GLU A 247 -3.89 -0.53 0.38
N ILE A 248 -4.02 -1.77 0.85
CA ILE A 248 -3.15 -2.89 0.49
C ILE A 248 -3.50 -3.48 -0.88
N VAL A 249 -4.79 -3.65 -1.17
CA VAL A 249 -5.27 -4.33 -2.38
C VAL A 249 -6.60 -3.74 -2.85
N GLN A 250 -6.67 -3.45 -4.14
CA GLN A 250 -7.91 -3.11 -4.81
C GLN A 250 -8.16 -4.11 -5.92
N TRP A 251 -9.41 -4.55 -6.05
CA TRP A 251 -9.84 -5.50 -7.06
C TRP A 251 -10.70 -4.79 -8.10
N SER A 252 -10.49 -5.07 -9.38
CA SER A 252 -11.43 -4.65 -10.42
C SER A 252 -12.65 -5.56 -10.43
N GLU A 253 -13.83 -4.99 -10.68
CA GLU A 253 -15.00 -5.78 -11.09
C GLU A 253 -14.68 -6.47 -12.43
N SER A 254 -14.42 -7.78 -12.41
CA SER A 254 -14.30 -8.55 -13.66
C SER A 254 -15.57 -9.35 -13.92
N LYS A 255 -16.32 -8.89 -14.92
CA LYS A 255 -17.36 -9.64 -15.62
C LYS A 255 -16.65 -10.67 -16.51
N GLU A 256 -16.57 -11.92 -16.06
CA GLU A 256 -16.73 -13.14 -16.88
C GLU A 256 -16.34 -14.41 -16.10
N ASP A 257 -15.36 -14.36 -15.18
CA ASP A 257 -14.84 -15.58 -14.51
C ASP A 257 -14.96 -15.61 -12.97
N GLY A 258 -15.58 -14.60 -12.35
CA GLY A 258 -15.82 -14.58 -10.89
C GLY A 258 -14.59 -14.35 -10.00
N GLU A 259 -13.37 -14.36 -10.55
CA GLU A 259 -12.14 -13.95 -9.87
C GLU A 259 -11.79 -12.51 -10.26
N GLY A 260 -11.79 -11.59 -9.28
CA GLY A 260 -11.37 -10.21 -9.49
C GLY A 260 -9.88 -10.15 -9.83
N LYS A 261 -9.49 -9.25 -10.74
CA LYS A 261 -8.08 -8.95 -11.01
C LYS A 261 -7.59 -7.85 -10.09
N VAL A 262 -6.37 -7.97 -9.56
CA VAL A 262 -5.74 -6.90 -8.77
C VAL A 262 -5.57 -5.66 -9.65
N SER A 263 -6.19 -4.55 -9.26
CA SER A 263 -6.25 -3.31 -10.03
C SER A 263 -5.53 -2.13 -9.36
N GLY A 264 -5.23 -2.23 -8.06
CA GLY A 264 -4.58 -1.17 -7.29
C GLY A 264 -4.04 -1.64 -5.94
N GLY A 265 -3.55 -0.67 -5.15
CA GLY A 265 -2.90 -0.91 -3.87
C GLY A 265 -1.46 -1.42 -3.97
N LEU A 266 -0.86 -1.74 -2.83
CA LEU A 266 0.50 -2.27 -2.75
C LEU A 266 0.65 -3.63 -3.46
N LEU A 267 -0.37 -4.50 -3.38
CA LEU A 267 -0.33 -5.81 -4.05
C LEU A 267 -0.17 -5.65 -5.57
N TYR A 268 -0.83 -4.67 -6.18
CA TYR A 268 -0.69 -4.38 -7.62
C TYR A 268 0.75 -4.08 -8.03
N ARG A 269 1.51 -3.38 -7.18
CA ARG A 269 2.93 -3.10 -7.43
C ARG A 269 3.74 -4.40 -7.50
N PHE A 270 3.53 -5.31 -6.55
CA PHE A 270 4.24 -6.58 -6.49
C PHE A 270 3.86 -7.53 -7.64
N THR A 271 2.56 -7.64 -7.98
CA THR A 271 2.12 -8.47 -9.10
C THR A 271 2.64 -7.91 -10.44
N THR A 272 2.63 -6.60 -10.62
CA THR A 272 3.19 -5.95 -11.82
C THR A 272 4.70 -6.19 -11.93
N GLN A 273 5.44 -6.08 -10.82
CA GLN A 273 6.87 -6.36 -10.81
C GLN A 273 7.17 -7.83 -11.12
N ASN A 274 6.40 -8.76 -10.56
CA ASN A 274 6.51 -10.19 -10.84
C ASN A 274 6.24 -10.48 -12.33
N PHE A 275 5.17 -9.91 -12.89
CA PHE A 275 4.83 -10.05 -14.29
C PHE A 275 5.94 -9.55 -15.22
N LYS A 276 6.49 -8.35 -14.94
CA LYS A 276 7.60 -7.79 -15.71
C LYS A 276 8.83 -8.70 -15.69
N LYS A 277 9.24 -9.17 -14.51
CA LYS A 277 10.38 -10.09 -14.36
C LYS A 277 10.11 -11.44 -15.04
N SER A 278 8.88 -11.95 -14.98
CA SER A 278 8.48 -13.19 -15.65
C SER A 278 8.60 -13.02 -17.16
N LYS A 279 8.12 -11.90 -17.71
CA LYS A 279 8.23 -11.59 -19.14
C LYS A 279 9.69 -11.55 -19.61
N GLU A 280 10.56 -10.85 -18.87
CA GLU A 280 12.00 -10.77 -19.17
C GLU A 280 12.68 -12.15 -19.11
N HIS A 281 12.41 -12.93 -18.06
CA HIS A 281 12.96 -14.27 -17.88
C HIS A 281 12.51 -15.23 -18.99
N CYS A 282 11.20 -15.31 -19.24
CA CYS A 282 10.60 -16.18 -20.24
C CYS A 282 11.05 -15.84 -21.66
N ALA A 283 11.12 -14.55 -22.02
CA ALA A 283 11.63 -14.14 -23.32
C ALA A 283 13.11 -14.49 -23.50
N THR A 284 13.92 -14.35 -22.45
CA THR A 284 15.34 -14.74 -22.47
C THR A 284 15.50 -16.24 -22.63
N LEU A 285 14.73 -17.04 -21.87
CA LEU A 285 14.72 -18.49 -21.95
C LEU A 285 14.33 -18.99 -23.34
N LEU A 286 13.24 -18.47 -23.92
CA LEU A 286 12.81 -18.86 -25.26
C LEU A 286 13.89 -18.58 -26.31
N ASN A 287 14.50 -17.38 -26.26
CA ASN A 287 15.60 -17.03 -27.15
C ASN A 287 16.82 -17.95 -26.99
N GLU A 288 17.16 -18.34 -25.76
CA GLU A 288 18.22 -19.29 -25.47
C GLU A 288 17.92 -20.67 -26.10
N LEU A 289 16.70 -21.19 -25.89
CA LEU A 289 16.27 -22.48 -26.44
C LEU A 289 16.29 -22.47 -27.97
N VAL A 290 15.79 -21.40 -28.61
CA VAL A 290 15.85 -21.26 -30.07
C VAL A 290 17.29 -21.22 -30.57
N LYS A 291 18.19 -20.48 -29.90
CA LYS A 291 19.61 -20.41 -30.28
C LYS A 291 20.35 -21.74 -30.12
N ASN A 292 20.04 -22.50 -29.07
CA ASN A 292 20.66 -23.80 -28.81
C ASN A 292 20.04 -24.93 -29.65
N SER A 293 18.87 -24.69 -30.25
CA SER A 293 18.24 -25.63 -31.17
C SER A 293 18.92 -25.65 -32.54
N LYS A 294 18.56 -26.65 -33.35
CA LYS A 294 18.96 -26.73 -34.77
C LYS A 294 18.11 -25.85 -35.69
N VAL A 295 17.18 -25.06 -35.18
CA VAL A 295 16.27 -24.22 -35.99
C VAL A 295 17.08 -23.27 -36.86
N GLN A 296 18.04 -22.52 -36.29
CA GLN A 296 18.81 -21.54 -37.05
C GLN A 296 19.67 -22.21 -38.15
N GLU A 297 20.28 -23.36 -37.86
CA GLU A 297 21.05 -24.13 -38.84
C GLU A 297 20.16 -24.60 -40.00
N LYS A 298 18.98 -25.14 -39.67
CA LYS A 298 17.98 -25.60 -40.64
C LYS A 298 17.43 -24.46 -41.50
N VAL A 299 17.15 -23.31 -40.91
CA VAL A 299 16.72 -22.09 -41.62
C VAL A 299 17.80 -21.64 -42.59
N ASN A 300 19.06 -21.55 -42.13
CA ASN A 300 20.18 -21.14 -42.97
C ASN A 300 20.41 -22.11 -44.14
N LEU A 301 20.26 -23.42 -43.90
CA LEU A 301 20.39 -24.46 -44.93
C LEU A 301 19.27 -24.34 -45.97
N ALA A 302 18.02 -24.14 -45.53
CA ALA A 302 16.87 -23.97 -46.40
C ALA A 302 17.03 -22.74 -47.32
N MET A 303 17.51 -21.62 -46.75
CA MET A 303 17.77 -20.40 -47.50
C MET A 303 18.94 -20.51 -48.48
N ARG A 304 20.04 -21.20 -48.11
CA ARG A 304 21.21 -21.36 -49.00
C ARG A 304 20.99 -22.33 -50.14
N ASN A 305 20.30 -23.43 -49.87
CA ASN A 305 20.16 -24.53 -50.82
C ASN A 305 18.81 -24.53 -51.54
N SER A 306 17.93 -23.57 -51.24
CA SER A 306 16.54 -23.51 -51.73
C SER A 306 15.87 -24.87 -51.57
N ASP A 307 15.97 -25.46 -50.38
CA ASP A 307 15.47 -26.81 -50.10
C ASP A 307 14.40 -26.73 -49.01
N PRO A 308 13.20 -27.30 -49.21
CA PRO A 308 12.16 -27.27 -48.19
C PRO A 308 12.62 -27.97 -46.91
N VAL A 309 12.38 -27.35 -45.76
CA VAL A 309 12.72 -27.90 -44.44
C VAL A 309 11.52 -27.83 -43.51
N ASP A 310 11.30 -28.91 -42.76
CA ASP A 310 10.34 -28.97 -41.67
C ASP A 310 11.06 -28.83 -40.32
N ILE A 311 10.63 -27.86 -39.52
CA ILE A 311 11.13 -27.59 -38.17
C ILE A 311 10.10 -27.92 -37.08
N THR A 312 8.93 -28.47 -37.41
CA THR A 312 7.85 -28.75 -36.44
C THR A 312 8.33 -29.61 -35.26
N ARG A 313 9.25 -30.55 -35.50
CA ARG A 313 9.85 -31.37 -34.43
C ARG A 313 10.65 -30.53 -33.44
N GLU A 314 11.51 -29.64 -33.93
CA GLU A 314 12.31 -28.74 -33.08
C GLU A 314 11.42 -27.75 -32.33
N VAL A 315 10.34 -27.26 -32.95
CA VAL A 315 9.36 -26.39 -32.28
C VAL A 315 8.70 -27.11 -31.11
N SER A 316 8.31 -28.37 -31.29
CA SER A 316 7.75 -29.19 -30.20
C SER A 316 8.77 -29.48 -29.08
N GLU A 317 10.03 -29.72 -29.42
CA GLU A 317 11.12 -29.91 -28.44
C GLU A 317 11.35 -28.65 -27.62
N ILE A 318 11.42 -27.48 -28.28
CA ILE A 318 11.55 -26.17 -27.62
C ILE A 318 10.36 -25.91 -26.70
N ALA A 319 9.13 -26.18 -27.17
CA ALA A 319 7.92 -25.96 -26.37
C ALA A 319 7.92 -26.81 -25.08
N ALA A 320 8.29 -28.09 -25.18
CA ALA A 320 8.35 -28.99 -24.04
C ALA A 320 9.44 -28.56 -23.03
N GLU A 321 10.63 -28.19 -23.51
CA GLU A 321 11.70 -27.72 -22.62
C GLU A 321 11.37 -26.36 -21.99
N TYR A 322 10.76 -25.45 -22.75
CA TYR A 322 10.29 -24.17 -22.24
C TYR A 322 9.26 -24.39 -21.13
N GLN A 323 8.24 -25.22 -21.33
CA GLN A 323 7.22 -25.49 -20.30
C GLN A 323 7.81 -26.07 -19.01
N ALA A 324 8.91 -26.83 -19.11
CA ALA A 324 9.58 -27.39 -17.95
C ALA A 324 10.41 -26.36 -17.15
N ARG A 325 10.83 -25.26 -17.78
CA ARG A 325 11.77 -24.27 -17.22
C ARG A 325 11.17 -22.88 -16.99
N ALA A 326 10.12 -22.52 -17.71
CA ALA A 326 9.48 -21.22 -17.62
C ALA A 326 8.78 -21.05 -16.28
N VAL A 327 8.82 -19.84 -15.74
CA VAL A 327 8.26 -19.50 -14.43
C VAL A 327 7.51 -18.18 -14.49
N GLY A 328 6.34 -18.16 -13.85
CA GLY A 328 5.57 -16.98 -13.57
C GLY A 328 4.49 -16.65 -14.60
N PRO A 329 3.71 -15.59 -14.35
CA PRO A 329 2.43 -15.35 -15.02
C PRO A 329 2.55 -15.04 -16.52
N ALA A 330 3.72 -14.63 -17.03
CA ALA A 330 3.91 -14.34 -18.45
C ALA A 330 4.31 -15.58 -19.27
N ALA A 331 4.53 -16.74 -18.64
CA ALA A 331 5.05 -17.93 -19.30
C ALA A 331 4.17 -18.39 -20.47
N GLY A 332 2.85 -18.42 -20.29
CA GLY A 332 1.87 -18.81 -21.31
C GLY A 332 1.83 -17.86 -22.51
N GLU A 333 1.70 -16.54 -22.26
CA GLU A 333 1.66 -15.49 -23.30
C GLU A 333 2.90 -15.55 -24.21
N ILE A 334 4.08 -15.70 -23.61
CA ILE A 334 5.35 -15.74 -24.35
C ILE A 334 5.49 -17.04 -25.15
N LEU A 335 5.07 -18.18 -24.59
CA LEU A 335 5.09 -19.44 -25.32
C LEU A 335 4.15 -19.40 -26.53
N GLU A 336 2.91 -18.94 -26.34
CA GLU A 336 1.91 -18.86 -27.41
C GLU A 336 2.40 -17.98 -28.57
N THR A 337 2.90 -16.78 -28.24
CA THR A 337 3.45 -15.85 -29.23
C THR A 337 4.65 -16.47 -29.95
N GLY A 338 5.61 -17.02 -29.20
CA GLY A 338 6.83 -17.60 -29.77
C GLY A 338 6.59 -18.84 -30.64
N ILE A 339 5.70 -19.73 -30.21
CA ILE A 339 5.34 -20.93 -30.99
C ILE A 339 4.55 -20.55 -32.24
N SER A 340 3.68 -19.55 -32.18
CA SER A 340 3.00 -19.00 -33.35
C SER A 340 4.00 -18.49 -34.40
N GLU A 341 4.99 -17.69 -33.98
CA GLU A 341 6.06 -17.19 -34.86
C GLU A 341 6.89 -18.32 -35.48
N LEU A 342 7.28 -19.32 -34.68
CA LEU A 342 8.04 -20.47 -35.18
C LEU A 342 7.23 -21.35 -36.14
N ASN A 343 5.93 -21.51 -35.91
CA ASN A 343 5.05 -22.24 -36.82
C ASN A 343 4.85 -21.49 -38.14
N GLN A 344 4.66 -20.17 -38.10
CA GLN A 344 4.63 -19.33 -39.30
C GLN A 344 5.93 -19.45 -40.10
N LEU A 345 7.08 -19.43 -39.42
CA LEU A 345 8.39 -19.66 -40.05
C LEU A 345 8.45 -21.06 -40.68
N SER A 346 7.98 -22.10 -39.98
CA SER A 346 7.93 -23.46 -40.52
C SER A 346 7.09 -23.55 -41.80
N ASP A 347 5.94 -22.88 -41.85
CA ASP A 347 5.07 -22.88 -43.03
C ASP A 347 5.72 -22.18 -44.23
N ILE A 348 6.47 -21.11 -43.97
CA ILE A 348 7.28 -20.42 -44.99
C ILE A 348 8.36 -21.36 -45.53
N LEU A 349 9.11 -22.02 -44.64
CA LEU A 349 10.20 -22.93 -45.03
C LEU A 349 9.71 -24.15 -45.83
N LYS A 350 8.52 -24.67 -45.52
CA LYS A 350 7.89 -25.77 -46.28
C LYS A 350 7.53 -25.36 -47.71
N LYS A 351 7.25 -24.07 -47.94
CA LYS A 351 6.85 -23.53 -49.25
C LYS A 351 8.03 -23.09 -50.12
N ILE A 352 9.27 -23.11 -49.62
CA ILE A 352 10.45 -22.79 -50.43
C ILE A 352 10.50 -23.76 -51.62
N PRO A 353 10.53 -23.27 -52.87
CA PRO A 353 10.66 -24.13 -54.04
C PRO A 353 12.04 -24.80 -54.02
N GLY A 354 12.05 -26.14 -54.17
CA GLY A 354 13.28 -26.93 -54.19
C GLY A 354 14.22 -26.52 -55.33
N GLN A 355 15.49 -26.96 -55.30
CA GLN A 355 16.38 -26.78 -56.44
C GLN A 355 15.84 -27.47 -57.71
N VAL A 356 15.87 -26.72 -58.82
CA VAL A 356 15.52 -27.21 -60.16
C VAL A 356 16.50 -28.32 -60.57
N SER A 357 15.97 -29.39 -61.16
CA SER A 357 16.80 -30.48 -61.66
C SER A 357 17.74 -30.02 -62.79
N ARG A 358 18.87 -30.73 -62.96
CA ARG A 358 19.97 -30.41 -63.90
C ARG A 358 19.46 -29.82 -65.22
N VAL A 359 19.80 -28.55 -65.47
CA VAL A 359 19.45 -27.87 -66.72
C VAL A 359 20.24 -28.48 -67.87
N THR A 360 19.54 -28.90 -68.92
CA THR A 360 20.12 -29.49 -70.12
C THR A 360 19.97 -28.50 -71.27
N LEU A 361 21.07 -28.20 -71.95
CA LEU A 361 21.11 -27.26 -73.07
C LEU A 361 21.19 -28.03 -74.40
N LYS A 362 20.32 -27.69 -75.36
CA LYS A 362 20.40 -28.20 -76.73
C LYS A 362 20.51 -27.02 -77.71
N THR A 363 21.59 -26.98 -78.49
CA THR A 363 21.86 -25.95 -79.50
C THR A 363 21.34 -26.36 -80.87
N GLY A 364 20.58 -25.48 -81.53
CA GLY A 364 20.22 -25.56 -82.95
C GLY A 364 20.97 -24.51 -83.78
N ARG A 365 20.71 -24.45 -85.11
CA ARG A 365 21.39 -23.49 -86.01
C ARG A 365 21.23 -22.02 -85.58
N ASN A 366 20.05 -21.60 -85.13
CA ASN A 366 19.72 -20.22 -84.75
C ASN A 366 18.92 -20.14 -83.42
N SER A 367 19.03 -21.15 -82.55
CA SER A 367 18.28 -21.17 -81.29
C SER A 367 18.96 -22.02 -80.23
N VAL A 368 18.73 -21.66 -78.97
CA VAL A 368 19.16 -22.44 -77.81
C VAL A 368 17.90 -22.86 -77.06
N LYS A 369 17.74 -24.18 -76.86
CA LYS A 369 16.65 -24.72 -76.05
C LYS A 369 17.20 -25.12 -74.69
N LEU A 370 16.59 -24.59 -73.64
CA LEU A 370 16.86 -24.95 -72.26
C LEU A 370 15.77 -25.92 -71.79
N TYR A 371 16.20 -27.03 -71.20
CA TYR A 371 15.32 -28.02 -70.58
C TYR A 371 15.66 -28.11 -69.11
N TRP A 372 14.65 -28.04 -68.26
CA TRP A 372 14.79 -28.36 -66.85
C TRP A 372 13.54 -29.11 -66.40
N GLY A 373 13.70 -29.98 -65.41
CA GLY A 373 12.56 -30.58 -64.73
C GLY A 373 12.21 -29.75 -63.49
N PRO A 374 10.96 -29.84 -63.01
CA PRO A 374 10.57 -29.16 -61.78
C PRO A 374 11.48 -29.57 -60.61
N PRO A 375 11.53 -28.77 -59.55
CA PRO A 375 12.25 -29.10 -58.34
C PRO A 375 12.01 -30.55 -57.91
N LYS A 376 13.07 -31.23 -57.47
CA LYS A 376 12.93 -32.60 -56.95
C LYS A 376 12.04 -32.64 -55.70
N LYS A 377 12.00 -31.54 -54.95
CA LYS A 377 11.18 -31.36 -53.75
C LYS A 377 10.22 -30.19 -53.95
N ASN A 378 8.96 -30.40 -53.56
CA ASN A 378 7.87 -29.44 -53.68
C ASN A 378 7.70 -28.80 -55.09
N PRO A 379 7.49 -29.61 -56.14
CA PRO A 379 7.37 -29.12 -57.52
C PRO A 379 6.13 -28.24 -57.74
N GLU A 380 5.13 -28.32 -56.87
CA GLU A 380 3.88 -27.56 -56.99
C GLU A 380 3.98 -26.12 -56.48
N ALA A 381 4.99 -25.81 -55.65
CA ALA A 381 5.27 -24.47 -55.15
C ALA A 381 5.88 -23.52 -56.19
N VAL A 382 6.22 -24.02 -57.39
CA VAL A 382 6.72 -23.19 -58.48
C VAL A 382 5.56 -22.77 -59.38
N GLU A 383 5.26 -21.47 -59.39
CA GLU A 383 4.22 -20.87 -60.23
C GLU A 383 4.78 -20.48 -61.61
N GLU A 384 5.98 -19.91 -61.64
CA GLU A 384 6.68 -19.50 -62.85
C GLU A 384 8.20 -19.68 -62.72
N TYR A 385 8.88 -19.84 -63.85
CA TYR A 385 10.34 -19.73 -63.96
C TYR A 385 10.68 -18.48 -64.76
N VAL A 386 11.62 -17.69 -64.26
CA VAL A 386 12.20 -16.55 -64.96
C VAL A 386 13.61 -16.91 -65.40
N VAL A 387 13.89 -16.79 -66.70
CA VAL A 387 15.21 -17.07 -67.25
C VAL A 387 15.91 -15.76 -67.54
N TYR A 388 17.10 -15.59 -66.98
CA TYR A 388 17.97 -14.45 -67.25
C TYR A 388 19.09 -14.85 -68.21
N LYS A 389 19.47 -13.93 -69.08
CA LYS A 389 20.66 -14.02 -69.94
C LYS A 389 21.65 -12.94 -69.52
N ARG A 390 22.94 -13.22 -69.69
CA ARG A 390 23.99 -12.23 -69.50
C ARG A 390 24.51 -11.77 -70.85
N VAL A 391 24.46 -10.46 -71.10
CA VAL A 391 25.01 -9.86 -72.32
C VAL A 391 26.51 -9.62 -72.12
N GLU A 392 27.30 -9.78 -73.19
CA GLU A 392 28.76 -9.71 -73.13
C GLU A 392 29.24 -8.38 -72.52
N GLY A 393 29.96 -8.45 -71.40
CA GLY A 393 30.44 -7.28 -70.64
C GLY A 393 29.40 -6.56 -69.76
N GLY A 394 28.15 -7.05 -69.66
CA GLY A 394 27.03 -6.34 -69.02
C GLY A 394 26.31 -7.06 -67.87
N GLU A 395 25.22 -6.41 -67.43
CA GLU A 395 24.27 -6.85 -66.40
C GLU A 395 23.38 -8.01 -66.89
N TRP A 396 22.66 -8.64 -65.95
CA TRP A 396 21.70 -9.69 -66.27
C TRP A 396 20.41 -9.08 -66.81
N GLU A 397 19.94 -9.59 -67.95
CA GLU A 397 18.67 -9.20 -68.57
C GLU A 397 17.68 -10.37 -68.52
N GLU A 398 16.40 -10.08 -68.26
CA GLU A 398 15.33 -11.08 -68.36
C GLU A 398 15.20 -11.55 -69.82
N ALA A 399 15.40 -12.84 -70.05
CA ALA A 399 15.34 -13.48 -71.36
C ALA A 399 13.95 -14.07 -71.66
N GLY A 400 13.15 -14.32 -70.62
CA GLY A 400 11.76 -14.75 -70.73
C GLY A 400 11.23 -15.42 -69.48
N ARG A 401 9.90 -15.57 -69.42
CA ARG A 401 9.18 -16.30 -68.37
C ARG A 401 8.50 -17.52 -68.95
N THR A 402 8.31 -18.52 -68.12
CA THR A 402 7.59 -19.74 -68.48
C THR A 402 6.84 -20.26 -67.27
N ASP A 403 5.64 -20.77 -67.51
CA ASP A 403 4.84 -21.46 -66.50
C ASP A 403 5.46 -22.84 -66.18
N LYS A 404 4.69 -23.72 -65.51
CA LYS A 404 5.09 -25.09 -65.11
C LYS A 404 5.61 -26.00 -66.25
N THR A 405 5.64 -25.54 -67.50
CA THR A 405 6.15 -26.29 -68.64
C THR A 405 7.69 -26.37 -68.68
N LYS A 406 8.21 -27.57 -68.96
CA LYS A 406 9.64 -27.97 -68.88
C LYS A 406 10.53 -27.41 -70.01
N LEU A 407 10.16 -26.30 -70.64
CA LEU A 407 10.78 -25.85 -71.89
C LEU A 407 10.69 -24.33 -72.08
N LEU A 408 11.84 -23.64 -72.16
CA LEU A 408 11.93 -22.30 -72.75
C LEU A 408 12.70 -22.39 -74.07
N LEU A 409 12.12 -21.82 -75.12
CA LEU A 409 12.75 -21.71 -76.44
C LEU A 409 13.31 -20.30 -76.60
N LEU A 410 14.63 -20.13 -76.45
CA LEU A 410 15.31 -18.86 -76.69
C LEU A 410 15.79 -18.80 -78.14
N SER A 411 15.14 -17.95 -78.93
CA SER A 411 15.60 -17.61 -80.28
C SER A 411 16.69 -16.54 -80.18
N VAL A 412 17.93 -16.96 -80.00
CA VAL A 412 19.09 -16.06 -80.05
C VAL A 412 19.54 -15.98 -81.51
N LYS A 413 19.55 -14.78 -82.11
CA LYS A 413 20.35 -14.53 -83.32
C LYS A 413 21.82 -14.64 -82.93
N VAL A 414 22.37 -15.86 -82.96
CA VAL A 414 23.77 -16.12 -82.62
C VAL A 414 24.63 -15.68 -83.81
N PHE A 415 25.31 -14.54 -83.66
CA PHE A 415 26.58 -14.32 -84.36
C PHE A 415 27.71 -14.83 -83.43
N PHE A 416 28.26 -15.99 -83.78
CA PHE A 416 29.50 -16.67 -83.35
C PHE A 416 30.12 -16.47 -81.92
N TRP A 417 30.21 -17.62 -81.22
CA TRP A 417 31.32 -18.19 -80.40
C TRP A 417 31.85 -17.54 -79.09
N VAL A 418 31.77 -18.28 -77.96
CA VAL A 418 32.80 -18.68 -76.93
C VAL A 418 32.08 -19.15 -75.63
N PRO A 419 32.58 -20.13 -74.83
CA PRO A 419 31.81 -20.78 -73.77
C PRO A 419 32.06 -20.17 -72.38
N GLN A 420 31.00 -19.82 -71.65
CA GLN A 420 31.05 -19.57 -70.19
C GLN A 420 29.78 -20.06 -69.46
N PRO A 421 29.87 -20.38 -68.15
CA PRO A 421 28.81 -21.09 -67.44
C PRO A 421 27.64 -20.16 -67.07
N LEU A 422 26.42 -20.63 -67.35
CA LEU A 422 25.17 -20.04 -66.87
C LEU A 422 25.04 -20.28 -65.36
N TYR A 423 24.80 -19.23 -64.60
CA TYR A 423 24.42 -19.29 -63.18
C TYR A 423 22.93 -18.94 -63.05
N PHE A 424 22.21 -19.71 -62.24
CA PHE A 424 20.79 -19.52 -61.95
C PHE A 424 20.64 -18.94 -60.53
N CYS A 425 19.89 -17.85 -60.38
CA CYS A 425 19.36 -17.41 -59.09
C CYS A 425 17.94 -17.97 -58.93
N PRO A 426 17.57 -18.46 -57.73
CA PRO A 426 16.22 -18.95 -57.44
C PRO A 426 15.16 -17.86 -57.54
#